data_AF-A0A845QTZ4-F1
#
_entry.id   AF-A0A845QTZ4-F1
#
_cell.length_a   1.000
_cell.length_b   1.000
_cell.length_c   1.000
_cell.angle_alpha   90.00
_cell.angle_beta   90.00
_cell.angle_gamma   90.00
#
_symmetry.space_group_name_H-M   'P 1'
#
loop_
_entity.id
_entity.type
_entity.pdbx_description
1 polymer ?
#
loop_
_entity_poly.entity_id
_entity_poly.type
_entity_poly.pdbx_seq_one_letter_code
_entity_poly.pdbx_strand_id
1 'polypeptide(L)' 'MARNTSNKLVVPEARQALNQMKAEIASELGMANYESMDKGNLTARDNGYVGGYMTKKLVEQAQRNMSGK' A
#
# COMPACT_ATOMS: atom_id res chain seq x y z
N MET A 1 -16.56 6.38 -13.96
CA MET A 1 -16.68 5.03 -13.38
C MET A 1 -15.28 4.53 -13.02
N ALA A 2 -14.87 4.68 -11.76
CA ALA A 2 -13.60 4.11 -11.29
C ALA A 2 -13.73 2.59 -11.29
N ARG A 3 -12.91 1.91 -12.11
CA ARG A 3 -12.84 0.45 -12.11
C ARG A 3 -12.31 0.02 -10.75
N ASN A 4 -13.19 -0.45 -9.87
CA ASN A 4 -12.80 -1.10 -8.63
C ASN A 4 -12.19 -2.46 -8.99
N THR A 5 -10.97 -2.47 -9.50
CA THR A 5 -10.16 -3.67 -9.60
C THR A 5 -9.92 -4.16 -8.19
N SER A 6 -10.78 -5.08 -7.74
CA SER A 6 -10.60 -5.84 -6.52
C SER A 6 -9.35 -6.68 -6.72
N ASN A 7 -8.19 -6.11 -6.37
CA ASN A 7 -6.94 -6.85 -6.30
C ASN A 7 -7.12 -7.91 -5.22
N LYS A 8 -7.43 -9.15 -5.64
CA LYS A 8 -7.71 -10.24 -4.72
C LYS A 8 -6.39 -10.58 -4.03
N LEU A 9 -6.34 -10.35 -2.73
CA LEU A 9 -5.16 -10.66 -1.94
C LEU A 9 -4.93 -12.17 -1.96
N VAL A 10 -3.66 -12.56 -2.11
CA VAL A 10 -3.24 -13.96 -2.07
C VAL A 10 -3.53 -14.57 -0.70
N VAL A 11 -3.40 -13.78 0.36
CA VAL A 11 -3.76 -14.11 1.74
C VAL A 11 -4.85 -13.13 2.20
N PRO A 12 -6.14 -13.50 2.11
CA PRO A 12 -7.26 -12.61 2.46
C PRO A 12 -7.21 -12.06 3.88
N GLU A 13 -6.66 -12.83 4.82
CA GLU A 13 -6.51 -12.50 6.24
C GLU A 13 -5.58 -11.31 6.45
N ALA A 14 -4.62 -11.10 5.55
CA ALA A 14 -3.68 -9.99 5.61
C ALA A 14 -4.31 -8.64 5.20
N ARG A 15 -5.58 -8.61 4.77
CA ARG A 15 -6.23 -7.39 4.23
C ARG A 15 -6.17 -6.20 5.18
N GLN A 16 -6.45 -6.43 6.46
CA GLN A 16 -6.43 -5.37 7.46
C GLN A 16 -5.02 -4.82 7.66
N ALA A 17 -4.03 -5.70 7.84
CA ALA A 17 -2.63 -5.32 8.00
C ALA A 17 -2.09 -4.56 6.77
N LEU A 18 -2.41 -5.02 5.55
CA LEU A 18 -2.01 -4.37 4.31
C LEU A 18 -2.66 -3.00 4.12
N ASN A 19 -3.93 -2.84 4.54
CA ASN A 19 -4.59 -1.54 4.50
C ASN A 19 -3.93 -0.55 5.47
N GLN A 20 -3.61 -1.00 6.68
CA GLN A 20 -2.94 -0.19 7.67
C GLN A 20 -1.54 0.24 7.20
N MET A 21 -0.74 -0.70 6.70
CA MET A 21 0.57 -0.39 6.11
C MET A 21 0.48 0.61 4.95
N LYS A 22 -0.52 0.46 4.09
CA LYS A 22 -0.76 1.40 2.98
C LYS A 22 -1.08 2.81 3.50
N ALA A 23 -1.87 2.93 4.56
CA ALA A 23 -2.20 4.22 5.19
C ALA A 23 -0.98 4.87 5.86
N GLU A 24 -0.16 4.08 6.54
CA GLU A 24 1.11 4.52 7.14
C GLU A 24 2.08 5.04 6.08
N ILE A 25 2.28 4.26 5.01
CA ILE A 25 3.17 4.63 3.89
C ILE A 25 2.67 5.87 3.19
N ALA A 26 1.36 5.96 2.91
CA ALA A 26 0.81 7.16 2.32
C ALA A 26 1.08 8.40 3.20
N SER A 27 0.95 8.25 4.52
CA SER A 27 1.26 9.31 5.48
C SER A 27 2.75 9.67 5.48
N GLU A 28 3.66 8.69 5.44
CA GLU A 28 5.12 8.91 5.31
C GLU A 28 5.47 9.69 4.03
N LEU A 29 4.72 9.44 2.96
CA LEU A 29 4.91 10.08 1.65
C LEU A 29 4.21 11.45 1.55
N GLY A 30 3.67 11.98 2.65
CA GLY A 30 3.02 13.29 2.71
C GLY A 30 1.56 13.30 2.24
N MET A 31 0.97 12.13 2.00
CA MET A 31 -0.42 11.97 1.56
C MET A 31 -1.31 11.68 2.78
N ALA A 32 -1.67 12.73 3.51
CA ALA A 32 -2.60 12.63 4.63
C ALA A 32 -3.99 12.16 4.16
N ASN A 33 -4.66 11.32 4.96
CA ASN A 33 -6.03 10.84 4.70
C ASN A 33 -6.22 10.01 3.41
N TYR A 34 -5.18 9.34 2.92
CA TYR A 34 -5.23 8.52 1.70
C TYR A 34 -6.32 7.43 1.67
N GLU A 35 -6.80 6.95 2.83
CA GLU A 35 -7.93 6.01 2.89
C GLU A 35 -9.27 6.66 2.57
N SER A 36 -9.47 7.92 2.97
CA SER A 36 -10.71 8.68 2.81
C SER A 36 -10.68 9.62 1.60
N MET A 37 -9.50 9.85 1.01
CA MET A 37 -9.35 10.65 -0.20
C MET A 37 -9.87 9.91 -1.43
N ASP A 38 -10.56 10.65 -2.30
CA ASP A 38 -10.85 10.16 -3.63
C ASP A 38 -9.54 10.02 -4.40
N LYS A 39 -9.15 8.77 -4.64
CA LYS A 39 -7.93 8.39 -5.38
C LYS A 39 -7.96 8.90 -6.83
N GLY A 40 -9.12 9.31 -7.34
CA GLY A 40 -9.26 10.00 -8.62
C GLY A 40 -8.69 11.42 -8.64
N ASN A 41 -8.54 12.07 -7.49
CA ASN A 41 -7.94 13.41 -7.38
C ASN A 41 -6.41 13.36 -7.22
N LEU A 42 -5.85 12.18 -6.95
CA LEU A 42 -4.41 11.96 -6.84
C LEU A 42 -3.84 11.65 -8.22
N THR A 43 -2.62 12.09 -8.51
CA THR A 43 -2.00 11.73 -9.79
C THR A 43 -1.78 10.23 -9.85
N ALA A 44 -1.83 9.66 -11.06
CA ALA A 44 -1.52 8.23 -11.25
C ALA A 44 -0.12 7.87 -10.74
N ARG A 45 0.81 8.84 -10.78
CA ARG A 45 2.17 8.69 -10.25
C ARG A 45 2.19 8.57 -8.74
N ASP A 46 1.42 9.39 -8.03
CA ASP A 46 1.41 9.36 -6.55
C ASP A 46 0.78 8.07 -6.03
N ASN A 47 -0.36 7.67 -6.61
CA ASN A 47 -1.00 6.37 -6.31
C ASN A 47 -0.03 5.20 -6.58
N GLY A 48 0.69 5.25 -7.71
CA GLY A 48 1.71 4.26 -8.07
C GLY A 48 2.89 4.24 -7.12
N TYR A 49 3.32 5.41 -6.64
CA TYR A 49 4.44 5.56 -5.72
C TYR A 49 4.13 4.95 -4.34
N VAL A 50 2.93 5.18 -3.80
CA VAL A 50 2.45 4.53 -2.56
C VAL A 50 2.46 3.01 -2.70
N GLY A 51 1.89 2.48 -3.80
CA GLY A 51 1.86 1.04 -4.05
C GLY A 51 3.25 0.43 -4.18
N GLY A 52 4.15 1.08 -4.93
CA GLY A 52 5.52 0.63 -5.11
C GLY A 52 6.33 0.65 -3.81
N TYR A 53 6.16 1.68 -2.98
CA TYR A 53 6.83 1.76 -1.68
C TYR A 53 6.30 0.71 -0.70
N MET A 54 5.00 0.42 -0.73
CA MET A 54 4.40 -0.70 0.02
C MET A 54 5.02 -2.04 -0.37
N THR A 55 5.14 -2.34 -1.66
CA THR A 55 5.82 -3.56 -2.11
C THR A 55 7.29 -3.59 -1.66
N LYS A 56 8.00 -2.47 -1.75
CA LYS A 56 9.40 -2.38 -1.30
C LYS A 56 9.55 -2.71 0.18
N LYS A 57 8.71 -2.14 1.05
CA LYS A 57 8.71 -2.41 2.50
C LYS A 57 8.38 -3.87 2.82
N LEU A 58 7.38 -4.45 2.14
CA LEU A 58 7.03 -5.86 2.30
C LEU A 58 8.19 -6.78 1.92
N VAL A 59 8.86 -6.50 0.79
CA VAL A 59 10.02 -7.27 0.35
C VAL A 59 11.18 -7.10 1.32
N GLU A 60 11.44 -5.89 1.82
CA GLU A 60 12.48 -5.65 2.83
C GLU A 60 12.20 -6.43 4.12
N GLN A 61 10.97 -6.42 4.62
CA GLN A 61 10.57 -7.19 5.80
C GLN A 61 10.73 -8.70 5.57
N ALA A 62 10.31 -9.20 4.41
CA ALA A 62 10.49 -10.60 4.03
C ALA A 62 11.98 -10.96 3.95
N GLN A 63 12.82 -10.11 3.36
CA GLN A 63 14.26 -10.31 3.29
C GLN A 63 14.92 -10.33 4.67
N ARG A 64 14.49 -9.47 5.61
CA ARG A 64 14.96 -9.51 7.00
C ARG A 64 14.60 -10.84 7.68
N ASN A 65 13.34 -11.25 7.58
CA ASN A 65 12.87 -12.52 8.13
C ASN A 65 13.63 -13.72 7.52
N MET A 66 13.90 -13.70 6.21
CA MET A 66 14.67 -14.74 5.52
C MET A 66 16.15 -14.73 5.87
N SER A 67 16.71 -13.56 6.18
CA SER A 67 18.11 -13.42 6.58
C SER A 67 18.39 -13.95 8.00
N GLY A 68 17.37 -14.37 8.75
CA GLY A 68 17.51 -14.87 10.12
C GLY A 68 18.06 -13.81 11.09
N LYS A 69 17.84 -12.54 10.79
CA LYS A 69 18.22 -11.38 11.60
C LYS A 69 16.98 -10.67 12.12
#